data_AF-A0A849YR26-F1
#
_entry.id   AF-A0A849YR26-F1
#
_cell.length_a   1.000
_cell.length_b   1.000
_cell.length_c   1.000
_cell.angle_alpha   90.00
_cell.angle_beta   90.00
_cell.angle_gamma   90.00
#
_symmetry.space_group_name_H-M   'P 1'
#
loop_
_entity.id
_entity.type
_entity.pdbx_description
1 polymer ?
#
loop_
_entity_poly.entity_id
_entity_poly.type
_entity_poly.pdbx_seq_one_letter_code
_entity_poly.pdbx_strand_id
1 'polypeptide(L)'
;MALSEHIQFFPLTDQGRVRDLNEDNFLVDKKLGLGIVADGMGGHAAGEVASALAVRIIHQEIRRRYDLVKAYGSGSASRDAAREIMHSMEGAVLRACSRIHEEAKSDASKRGMGTTLSSLLITGSHGFVAHVGDSRIYLYRDGKIQQITEDHTVYNELIRRGRLTKEQIEKVAQKNAVTRAVGVYERVEVDTLMLELLPGDQFLLASDGLHGYINHVAELEPYFEDEDGEKASRELIELANKKGGKDNITSVLIRVGHTAQKDTERARRLAVRREALAGMPLFSKLHEREMLRIMQVAEVLEFEAGQDVVREGDRGDELFIVVDGQLQILRGEQVLSEVGPGEHFGEMALIRSLPRSATVRAIDKSELISIRRSDFFGILRKEYELAGKLLWQFLGVLADRLDQTSRDLSSAKEELAAEDISDAIAEDEELGLADTGAVPNGAPSDGQADDGEAEEPPPQSLRDGPTSVQLNKTMPSAAAVAAARAQVRGALGTIPLVEVEGSTEGQAAEQAGRTSGS
;
A
#
# COMPACT_ATOMS: atom_id res chain seq x y z
N MET A 1 4.68 -16.48 -26.38
CA MET A 1 4.57 -15.02 -26.47
C MET A 1 4.58 -14.42 -25.08
N ALA A 2 4.94 -13.15 -24.96
CA ALA A 2 4.72 -12.34 -23.77
C ALA A 2 3.34 -11.66 -23.84
N LEU A 3 2.72 -11.36 -22.69
CA LEU A 3 1.45 -10.63 -22.64
C LEU A 3 1.58 -9.24 -23.30
N SER A 4 2.78 -8.66 -23.25
CA SER A 4 3.13 -7.41 -23.93
C SER A 4 3.08 -7.45 -25.47
N GLU A 5 2.94 -8.62 -26.10
CA GLU A 5 2.81 -8.73 -27.57
C GLU A 5 1.37 -8.51 -28.07
N HIS A 6 0.38 -8.49 -27.16
CA HIS A 6 -1.04 -8.32 -27.48
C HIS A 6 -1.71 -7.14 -26.72
N ILE A 7 -0.97 -6.05 -26.49
CA ILE A 7 -1.52 -4.85 -25.85
C ILE A 7 -2.28 -3.99 -26.87
N GLN A 8 -3.53 -3.65 -26.58
CA GLN A 8 -4.29 -2.62 -27.29
C GLN A 8 -4.33 -1.32 -26.47
N PHE A 9 -4.38 -0.18 -27.16
CA PHE A 9 -4.41 1.15 -26.54
C PHE A 9 -5.43 2.02 -27.28
N PHE A 10 -6.33 2.64 -26.53
CA PHE A 10 -7.44 3.49 -27.01
C PHE A 10 -7.39 4.86 -26.32
N PRO A 11 -6.38 5.71 -26.63
CA PRO A 11 -6.26 7.02 -26.02
C PRO A 11 -7.23 8.03 -26.65
N LEU A 12 -7.82 8.90 -25.81
CA LEU A 12 -8.63 10.02 -26.26
C LEU A 12 -8.52 11.19 -25.27
N THR A 13 -8.44 12.42 -25.79
CA THR A 13 -8.49 13.67 -25.01
C THR A 13 -9.52 14.62 -25.62
N ASP A 14 -10.14 15.44 -24.79
CA ASP A 14 -11.09 16.48 -25.17
C ASP A 14 -10.91 17.71 -24.28
N GLN A 15 -11.16 18.88 -24.86
CA GLN A 15 -11.01 20.17 -24.18
C GLN A 15 -12.06 20.41 -23.09
N GLY A 16 -13.16 19.65 -23.08
CA GLY A 16 -14.32 19.88 -22.24
C GLY A 16 -15.28 20.90 -22.86
N ARG A 17 -16.20 21.43 -22.04
CA ARG A 17 -17.21 22.43 -22.43
C ARG A 17 -16.91 23.84 -21.91
N VAL A 18 -15.96 23.99 -20.98
CA VAL A 18 -15.77 25.23 -20.20
C VAL A 18 -14.38 25.85 -20.37
N ARG A 19 -13.39 25.14 -20.94
CA ARG A 19 -12.02 25.65 -21.11
C ARG A 19 -11.75 26.22 -22.49
N ASP A 20 -10.91 27.25 -22.55
CA ASP A 20 -10.42 27.87 -23.78
C ASP A 20 -9.21 27.13 -24.40
N LEU A 21 -8.53 26.29 -23.62
CA LEU A 21 -7.36 25.50 -24.01
C LEU A 21 -7.45 24.08 -23.42
N ASN A 22 -6.76 23.13 -24.05
CA ASN A 22 -6.49 21.82 -23.45
C ASN A 22 -5.07 21.81 -22.87
N GLU A 23 -4.94 21.77 -21.53
CA GLU A 23 -3.67 21.67 -20.81
C GLU A 23 -3.27 20.21 -20.53
N ASP A 24 -4.15 19.23 -20.73
CA ASP A 24 -3.80 17.81 -20.66
C ASP A 24 -2.81 17.40 -21.76
N ASN A 25 -2.02 16.37 -21.49
CA ASN A 25 -1.27 15.63 -22.50
C ASN A 25 -1.30 14.12 -22.24
N PHE A 26 -1.14 13.33 -23.30
CA PHE A 26 -0.98 11.89 -23.19
C PHE A 26 0.07 11.39 -24.18
N LEU A 27 0.60 10.20 -23.91
CA LEU A 27 1.49 9.51 -24.84
C LEU A 27 1.22 8.00 -24.82
N VAL A 28 1.24 7.39 -26.01
CA VAL A 28 1.17 5.94 -26.20
C VAL A 28 2.30 5.52 -27.14
N ASP A 29 3.25 4.72 -26.66
CA ASP A 29 4.23 4.02 -27.50
C ASP A 29 3.97 2.51 -27.46
N LYS A 30 3.26 2.03 -28.48
CA LYS A 30 2.88 0.62 -28.66
C LYS A 30 4.08 -0.33 -28.81
N LYS A 31 5.31 0.18 -29.06
CA LYS A 31 6.53 -0.63 -29.14
C LYS A 31 7.29 -0.73 -27.81
N LEU A 32 7.06 0.23 -26.90
CA LEU A 32 7.52 0.17 -25.52
C LEU A 32 6.51 -0.49 -24.58
N GLY A 33 5.23 -0.56 -24.96
CA GLY A 33 4.14 -0.91 -24.05
C GLY A 33 3.81 0.22 -23.06
N LEU A 34 4.13 1.47 -23.41
CA LEU A 34 4.08 2.63 -22.52
C LEU A 34 2.85 3.51 -22.78
N GLY A 35 2.01 3.71 -21.77
CA GLY A 35 0.97 4.74 -21.70
C GLY A 35 1.32 5.80 -20.65
N ILE A 36 1.01 7.07 -20.94
CA ILE A 36 1.18 8.21 -20.04
C ILE A 36 -0.03 9.15 -20.18
N VAL A 37 -0.51 9.70 -19.06
CA VAL A 37 -1.40 10.87 -18.94
C VAL A 37 -0.73 11.90 -18.02
N ALA A 38 -0.87 13.18 -18.33
CA ALA A 38 -0.33 14.29 -17.57
C ALA A 38 -1.30 15.49 -17.66
N ASP A 39 -1.90 15.88 -16.54
CA ASP A 39 -2.87 16.98 -16.41
C ASP A 39 -2.11 18.28 -16.11
N GLY A 40 -2.21 19.25 -17.02
CA GLY A 40 -1.40 20.47 -17.00
C GLY A 40 -1.99 21.55 -16.09
N MET A 41 -1.16 22.12 -15.20
CA MET A 41 -1.58 23.17 -14.27
C MET A 41 -0.67 24.40 -14.32
N GLY A 42 -1.19 25.51 -14.85
CA GLY A 42 -0.54 26.82 -14.84
C GLY A 42 -1.57 27.95 -14.95
N GLY A 43 -1.65 28.84 -13.94
CA GLY A 43 -2.70 29.88 -13.93
C GLY A 43 -2.55 30.99 -14.96
N HIS A 44 -1.45 31.01 -15.71
CA HIS A 44 -1.30 31.64 -17.03
C HIS A 44 -0.72 30.56 -17.95
N ALA A 45 -1.19 30.49 -19.20
CA ALA A 45 -0.96 29.39 -20.16
C ALA A 45 0.47 28.84 -20.14
N ALA A 46 0.63 27.73 -19.41
CA ALA A 46 1.87 27.00 -19.24
C ALA A 46 1.66 25.57 -18.69
N GLY A 47 0.43 25.17 -18.31
CA GLY A 47 0.12 23.80 -17.93
C GLY A 47 0.27 22.86 -19.12
N GLU A 48 -0.13 23.30 -20.32
CA GLU A 48 0.09 22.60 -21.59
C GLU A 48 1.58 22.46 -21.93
N VAL A 49 2.39 23.47 -21.58
CA VAL A 49 3.86 23.40 -21.71
C VAL A 49 4.43 22.37 -20.73
N ALA A 50 3.97 22.36 -19.48
CA ALA A 50 4.44 21.43 -18.45
C ALA A 50 4.07 19.97 -18.77
N SER A 51 2.82 19.70 -19.13
CA SER A 51 2.32 18.36 -19.45
C SER A 51 3.00 17.80 -20.72
N ALA A 52 3.08 18.58 -21.80
CA ALA A 52 3.80 18.21 -23.01
C ALA A 52 5.31 17.97 -22.77
N LEU A 53 5.92 18.76 -21.88
CA LEU A 53 7.33 18.58 -21.50
C LEU A 53 7.55 17.32 -20.66
N ALA A 54 6.62 16.98 -19.75
CA ALA A 54 6.68 15.76 -18.94
C ALA A 54 6.59 14.49 -19.81
N VAL A 55 5.52 14.34 -20.60
CA VAL A 55 5.32 13.12 -21.41
C VAL A 55 6.48 12.90 -22.38
N ARG A 56 7.02 13.98 -22.96
CA ARG A 56 8.16 13.94 -23.88
C ARG A 56 9.45 13.51 -23.20
N ILE A 57 9.78 14.04 -22.02
CA ILE A 57 11.01 13.67 -21.30
C ILE A 57 10.90 12.21 -20.85
N ILE A 58 9.78 11.82 -20.25
CA ILE A 58 9.60 10.46 -19.71
C ILE A 58 9.68 9.42 -20.84
N HIS A 59 9.03 9.67 -21.97
CA HIS A 59 9.16 8.81 -23.16
C HIS A 59 10.62 8.68 -23.62
N GLN A 60 11.37 9.79 -23.72
CA GLN A 60 12.78 9.74 -24.12
C GLN A 60 13.64 8.95 -23.14
N GLU A 61 13.44 9.12 -21.83
CA GLU A 61 14.23 8.46 -20.79
C GLU A 61 13.95 6.95 -20.72
N ILE A 62 12.69 6.53 -20.83
CA ILE A 62 12.33 5.10 -20.90
C ILE A 62 12.76 4.48 -22.23
N ARG A 63 12.68 5.21 -23.35
CA ARG A 63 13.17 4.77 -24.66
C ARG A 63 14.68 4.54 -24.68
N ARG A 64 15.48 5.28 -23.90
CA ARG A 64 16.92 4.98 -23.71
C ARG A 64 17.18 3.67 -22.95
N ARG A 65 16.17 3.11 -22.28
CA ARG A 65 16.21 1.80 -21.61
C ARG A 65 15.50 0.70 -22.41
N TYR A 66 15.19 0.93 -23.69
CA TYR A 66 14.46 -0.02 -24.54
C TYR A 66 15.02 -1.45 -24.50
N ASP A 67 16.34 -1.62 -24.56
CA ASP A 67 16.95 -2.96 -24.57
C ASP A 67 16.82 -3.69 -23.23
N LEU A 68 16.84 -2.97 -22.10
CA LEU A 68 16.54 -3.52 -20.77
C LEU A 68 15.06 -3.91 -20.67
N VAL A 69 14.16 -3.01 -21.06
CA VAL A 69 12.70 -3.24 -21.05
C VAL A 69 12.34 -4.45 -21.93
N LYS A 70 12.99 -4.58 -23.10
CA LYS A 70 12.80 -5.69 -24.03
C LYS A 70 13.40 -7.01 -23.50
N ALA A 71 14.64 -7.00 -23.00
CA ALA A 71 15.29 -8.19 -22.46
C ALA A 71 14.53 -8.75 -21.25
N TYR A 72 13.95 -7.87 -20.42
CA TYR A 72 13.04 -8.25 -19.35
C TYR A 72 11.76 -8.89 -19.91
N GLY A 73 11.16 -8.27 -20.93
CA GLY A 73 9.96 -8.80 -21.58
C GLY A 73 10.12 -10.17 -22.25
N SER A 74 11.31 -10.47 -22.77
CA SER A 74 11.68 -11.80 -23.30
C SER A 74 12.13 -12.80 -22.24
N GLY A 75 12.13 -12.45 -20.94
CA GLY A 75 12.58 -13.32 -19.85
C GLY A 75 14.09 -13.61 -19.88
N SER A 76 14.88 -12.74 -20.50
CA SER A 76 16.33 -12.92 -20.72
C SER A 76 17.19 -11.86 -20.02
N ALA A 77 16.64 -11.18 -19.02
CA ALA A 77 17.34 -10.20 -18.19
C ALA A 77 17.73 -10.78 -16.81
N SER A 78 18.47 -10.00 -16.01
CA SER A 78 18.79 -10.32 -14.61
C SER A 78 17.53 -10.34 -13.73
N ARG A 79 17.62 -10.97 -12.55
CA ARG A 79 16.56 -10.88 -11.52
C ARG A 79 16.30 -9.42 -11.12
N ASP A 80 17.34 -8.60 -11.07
CA ASP A 80 17.29 -7.20 -10.65
C ASP A 80 16.70 -6.24 -11.71
N ALA A 81 16.54 -6.68 -12.95
CA ALA A 81 16.06 -5.83 -14.05
C ALA A 81 14.68 -5.21 -13.79
N ALA A 82 13.80 -5.88 -13.03
CA ALA A 82 12.54 -5.29 -12.57
C ALA A 82 12.75 -4.04 -11.70
N ARG A 83 13.73 -4.10 -10.78
CA ARG A 83 14.11 -2.99 -9.89
C ARG A 83 14.80 -1.87 -10.69
N GLU A 84 15.61 -2.22 -11.69
CA GLU A 84 16.20 -1.25 -12.62
C GLU A 84 15.14 -0.53 -13.48
N ILE A 85 14.09 -1.22 -13.94
CA ILE A 85 12.97 -0.61 -14.68
C ILE A 85 12.18 0.33 -13.75
N MET A 86 11.86 -0.08 -12.52
CA MET A 86 11.21 0.77 -11.52
C MET A 86 12.00 2.04 -11.22
N HIS A 87 13.31 1.94 -11.02
CA HIS A 87 14.16 3.11 -10.80
C HIS A 87 14.36 3.94 -12.08
N SER A 88 14.26 3.34 -13.27
CA SER A 88 14.24 4.07 -14.54
C SER A 88 12.97 4.91 -14.69
N MET A 89 11.81 4.38 -14.27
CA MET A 89 10.54 5.10 -14.21
C MET A 89 10.62 6.28 -13.22
N GLU A 90 10.97 6.02 -11.96
CA GLU A 90 11.18 7.05 -10.91
C GLU A 90 12.15 8.15 -11.39
N GLY A 91 13.32 7.76 -11.91
CA GLY A 91 14.33 8.67 -12.41
C GLY A 91 13.87 9.50 -13.62
N ALA A 92 13.02 8.96 -14.49
CA ALA A 92 12.45 9.69 -15.62
C ALA A 92 11.52 10.82 -15.14
N VAL A 93 10.67 10.55 -14.13
CA VAL A 93 9.80 11.56 -13.51
C VAL A 93 10.62 12.64 -12.81
N LEU A 94 11.67 12.26 -12.07
CA LEU A 94 12.56 13.21 -11.41
C LEU A 94 13.30 14.13 -12.41
N ARG A 95 13.73 13.59 -13.56
CA ARG A 95 14.34 14.39 -14.64
C ARG A 95 13.33 15.32 -15.33
N ALA A 96 12.09 14.88 -15.52
CA ALA A 96 11.01 15.76 -15.99
C ALA A 96 10.72 16.89 -14.97
N CYS A 97 10.64 16.57 -13.68
CA CYS A 97 10.39 17.52 -12.59
C CYS A 97 11.46 18.63 -12.56
N SER A 98 12.73 18.24 -12.52
CA SER A 98 13.87 19.17 -12.57
C SER A 98 13.82 20.06 -13.82
N ARG A 99 13.54 19.50 -15.00
CA ARG A 99 13.56 20.26 -16.26
C ARG A 99 12.37 21.21 -16.44
N ILE A 100 11.16 20.83 -16.00
CA ILE A 100 10.00 21.72 -15.99
C ILE A 100 10.26 22.89 -15.02
N HIS A 101 10.88 22.61 -13.87
CA HIS A 101 11.27 23.62 -12.90
C HIS A 101 12.35 24.59 -13.40
N GLU A 102 13.32 24.12 -14.21
CA GLU A 102 14.28 24.97 -14.93
C GLU A 102 13.59 25.91 -15.93
N GLU A 103 12.74 25.36 -16.79
CA GLU A 103 11.97 26.12 -17.79
C GLU A 103 11.10 27.20 -17.10
N ALA A 104 10.38 26.83 -16.03
CA ALA A 104 9.55 27.71 -15.22
C ALA A 104 10.33 28.81 -14.46
N LYS A 105 11.63 28.61 -14.20
CA LYS A 105 12.54 29.64 -13.66
C LYS A 105 13.07 30.57 -14.75
N SER A 106 13.28 30.04 -15.97
CA SER A 106 13.86 30.78 -17.09
C SER A 106 12.90 31.78 -17.74
N ASP A 107 11.61 31.49 -17.71
CA ASP A 107 10.55 32.28 -18.35
C ASP A 107 9.58 32.84 -17.31
N ALA A 108 9.51 34.16 -17.22
CA ALA A 108 8.66 34.85 -16.25
C ALA A 108 7.15 34.62 -16.45
N SER A 109 6.72 34.17 -17.63
CA SER A 109 5.33 33.81 -17.93
C SER A 109 4.96 32.39 -17.46
N LYS A 110 5.92 31.46 -17.46
CA LYS A 110 5.75 30.04 -17.07
C LYS A 110 5.96 29.78 -15.58
N ARG A 111 6.14 30.82 -14.76
CA ARG A 111 6.50 30.67 -13.33
C ARG A 111 5.43 29.93 -12.55
N GLY A 112 5.81 28.80 -11.97
CA GLY A 112 4.93 27.95 -11.18
C GLY A 112 4.09 26.98 -12.02
N MET A 113 4.35 26.84 -13.32
CA MET A 113 3.77 25.74 -14.09
C MET A 113 4.17 24.38 -13.49
N GLY A 114 3.24 23.44 -13.58
CA GLY A 114 3.48 22.05 -13.25
C GLY A 114 2.46 21.16 -13.95
N THR A 115 2.55 19.87 -13.67
CA THR A 115 1.63 18.88 -14.24
C THR A 115 1.50 17.71 -13.28
N THR A 116 0.37 17.00 -13.35
CA THR A 116 0.31 15.64 -12.81
C THR A 116 1.08 14.68 -13.72
N LEU A 117 1.21 13.45 -13.26
CA LEU A 117 1.63 12.32 -14.08
C LEU A 117 0.95 11.04 -13.58
N SER A 118 0.41 10.27 -14.52
CA SER A 118 0.11 8.85 -14.33
C SER A 118 0.65 8.08 -15.54
N SER A 119 1.52 7.12 -15.31
CA SER A 119 2.16 6.33 -16.36
C SER A 119 2.13 4.84 -16.06
N LEU A 120 1.99 4.02 -17.10
CA LEU A 120 2.02 2.56 -17.04
C LEU A 120 2.88 2.03 -18.20
N LEU A 121 3.95 1.32 -17.86
CA LEU A 121 4.81 0.58 -18.78
C LEU A 121 4.53 -0.92 -18.64
N ILE A 122 4.10 -1.58 -19.72
CA ILE A 122 3.84 -3.02 -19.75
C ILE A 122 4.96 -3.74 -20.50
N THR A 123 5.62 -4.70 -19.85
CA THR A 123 6.60 -5.58 -20.50
C THR A 123 6.62 -6.98 -19.88
N GLY A 124 6.68 -8.02 -20.72
CA GLY A 124 6.70 -9.41 -20.28
C GLY A 124 5.35 -9.84 -19.72
N SER A 125 5.29 -10.04 -18.42
CA SER A 125 4.08 -10.30 -17.62
C SER A 125 3.91 -9.29 -16.49
N HIS A 126 4.48 -8.08 -16.59
CA HIS A 126 4.44 -7.08 -15.52
C HIS A 126 4.07 -5.68 -16.02
N GLY A 127 3.31 -4.97 -15.18
CA GLY A 127 3.01 -3.56 -15.31
C GLY A 127 3.84 -2.75 -14.31
N PHE A 128 4.46 -1.67 -14.79
CA PHE A 128 5.29 -0.76 -14.01
C PHE A 128 4.66 0.64 -14.05
N VAL A 129 4.20 1.12 -12.91
CA VAL A 129 3.54 2.42 -12.72
C VAL A 129 4.51 3.43 -12.13
N ALA A 130 4.44 4.67 -12.60
CA ALA A 130 4.94 5.84 -11.87
C ALA A 130 3.89 6.96 -11.90
N HIS A 131 3.63 7.55 -10.72
CA HIS A 131 2.51 8.44 -10.47
C HIS A 131 2.92 9.65 -9.59
N VAL A 132 2.45 10.84 -9.97
CA VAL A 132 2.57 12.11 -9.25
C VAL A 132 1.36 13.00 -9.56
N GLY A 133 0.31 12.98 -8.75
CA GLY A 133 -0.76 13.99 -8.82
C GLY A 133 -2.07 13.44 -8.28
N ASP A 134 -3.20 13.93 -8.76
CA ASP A 134 -4.52 13.37 -8.51
C ASP A 134 -5.05 12.50 -9.67
N SER A 135 -4.61 12.75 -10.92
CA SER A 135 -4.94 11.92 -12.10
C SER A 135 -4.66 10.42 -11.87
N ARG A 136 -5.65 9.57 -12.12
CA ARG A 136 -5.72 8.19 -11.59
C ARG A 136 -5.33 7.11 -12.59
N ILE A 137 -4.97 5.94 -12.06
CA ILE A 137 -4.95 4.68 -12.81
C ILE A 137 -5.91 3.68 -12.14
N TYR A 138 -6.79 3.10 -12.95
CA TYR A 138 -7.68 1.99 -12.59
C TYR A 138 -7.20 0.68 -13.21
N LEU A 139 -7.41 -0.43 -12.51
CA LEU A 139 -7.30 -1.81 -13.00
C LEU A 139 -8.70 -2.42 -13.02
N TYR A 140 -9.03 -3.12 -14.11
CA TYR A 140 -10.14 -4.06 -14.21
C TYR A 140 -9.58 -5.47 -14.37
N ARG A 141 -9.98 -6.36 -13.46
CA ARG A 141 -9.59 -7.79 -13.41
C ARG A 141 -10.75 -8.59 -12.80
N ASP A 142 -11.05 -9.75 -13.36
CA ASP A 142 -12.06 -10.70 -12.85
C ASP A 142 -13.41 -10.05 -12.45
N GLY A 143 -13.93 -9.16 -13.31
CA GLY A 143 -15.20 -8.46 -13.09
C GLY A 143 -15.17 -7.35 -12.03
N LYS A 144 -13.98 -6.89 -11.60
CA LYS A 144 -13.83 -5.89 -10.52
C LYS A 144 -12.95 -4.73 -10.96
N ILE A 145 -13.42 -3.51 -10.69
CA ILE A 145 -12.65 -2.27 -10.90
C ILE A 145 -12.08 -1.76 -9.59
N GLN A 146 -10.79 -1.44 -9.61
CA GLN A 146 -10.06 -0.91 -8.45
C GLN A 146 -9.13 0.22 -8.88
N GLN A 147 -8.99 1.24 -8.03
CA GLN A 147 -8.00 2.29 -8.22
C GLN A 147 -6.64 1.83 -7.65
N ILE A 148 -5.57 1.93 -8.45
CA ILE A 148 -4.22 1.46 -8.07
C ILE A 148 -3.23 2.61 -7.78
N THR A 149 -3.64 3.87 -7.97
CA THR A 149 -2.93 5.09 -7.52
C THR A 149 -3.64 5.73 -6.32
N GLU A 150 -2.96 6.62 -5.61
CA GLU A 150 -3.54 7.43 -4.53
C GLU A 150 -3.45 8.91 -4.91
N ASP A 151 -4.59 9.61 -4.95
CA ASP A 151 -4.59 11.02 -5.32
C ASP A 151 -3.75 11.83 -4.31
N HIS A 152 -2.68 12.48 -4.77
CA HIS A 152 -1.85 13.35 -3.95
C HIS A 152 -2.55 14.69 -3.66
N THR A 153 -3.64 14.65 -2.90
CA THR A 153 -4.49 15.80 -2.54
C THR A 153 -4.36 16.19 -1.07
N VAL A 154 -4.86 17.38 -0.71
CA VAL A 154 -4.99 17.80 0.70
C VAL A 154 -5.91 16.86 1.48
N TYR A 155 -6.97 16.35 0.83
CA TYR A 155 -7.90 15.36 1.40
C TYR A 155 -7.17 14.09 1.85
N ASN A 156 -6.46 13.43 0.94
CA ASN A 156 -5.74 12.18 1.26
C ASN A 156 -4.58 12.43 2.24
N GLU A 157 -3.81 13.52 2.09
CA GLU A 157 -2.72 13.85 3.02
C GLU A 157 -3.22 14.19 4.45
N LEU A 158 -4.48 14.60 4.61
CA LEU A 158 -5.12 14.76 5.93
C LEU A 158 -5.63 13.43 6.51
N ILE A 159 -6.14 12.51 5.69
CA ILE A 159 -6.48 11.13 6.11
C ILE A 159 -5.21 10.40 6.56
N ARG A 160 -4.15 10.43 5.74
CA ARG A 160 -2.83 9.82 5.98
C ARG A 160 -2.13 10.30 7.25
N ARG A 161 -2.53 11.47 7.76
CA ARG A 161 -2.04 12.06 9.03
C ARG A 161 -2.93 11.74 10.24
N GLY A 162 -4.04 11.04 10.06
CA GLY A 162 -4.86 10.43 11.12
C GLY A 162 -5.47 11.41 12.13
N ARG A 163 -5.67 12.68 11.76
CA ARG A 163 -6.02 13.78 12.69
C ARG A 163 -7.35 14.47 12.45
N LEU A 164 -8.08 14.11 11.40
CA LEU A 164 -9.43 14.60 11.12
C LEU A 164 -10.28 13.42 10.64
N THR A 165 -11.57 13.40 11.02
CA THR A 165 -12.54 12.44 10.47
C THR A 165 -12.94 12.84 9.05
N LYS A 166 -13.50 11.92 8.26
CA LYS A 166 -13.90 12.22 6.87
C LYS A 166 -14.87 13.40 6.80
N GLU A 167 -15.82 13.47 7.74
CA GLU A 167 -16.85 14.51 7.87
C GLU A 167 -16.27 15.88 8.26
N GLN A 168 -15.06 15.91 8.83
CA GLN A 168 -14.29 17.12 9.09
C GLN A 168 -13.49 17.54 7.85
N ILE A 169 -12.82 16.60 7.17
CA ILE A 169 -12.05 16.87 5.94
C ILE A 169 -12.96 17.32 4.79
N GLU A 170 -14.20 16.82 4.72
CA GLU A 170 -15.22 17.27 3.77
C GLU A 170 -15.47 18.78 3.80
N LYS A 171 -15.25 19.43 4.96
CA LYS A 171 -15.45 20.86 5.21
C LYS A 171 -14.18 21.70 5.00
N VAL A 172 -13.03 21.07 4.72
CA VAL A 172 -11.76 21.78 4.51
C VAL A 172 -11.79 22.50 3.15
N ALA A 173 -11.56 23.82 3.20
CA ALA A 173 -11.40 24.62 2.00
C ALA A 173 -10.22 24.10 1.17
N GLN A 174 -10.40 23.97 -0.15
CA GLN A 174 -9.40 23.43 -1.08
C GLN A 174 -8.95 21.97 -0.77
N LYS A 175 -9.79 21.12 -0.16
CA LYS A 175 -9.48 19.69 0.09
C LYS A 175 -9.02 18.91 -1.17
N ASN A 176 -9.53 19.26 -2.36
CA ASN A 176 -9.12 18.65 -3.63
C ASN A 176 -7.78 19.20 -4.18
N ALA A 177 -7.12 20.17 -3.53
CA ALA A 177 -5.89 20.75 -4.07
C ALA A 177 -4.73 19.75 -4.03
N VAL A 178 -3.97 19.69 -5.14
CA VAL A 178 -2.82 18.80 -5.30
C VAL A 178 -1.64 19.21 -4.40
N THR A 179 -1.03 18.25 -3.72
CA THR A 179 0.09 18.41 -2.78
C THR A 179 1.44 17.96 -3.35
N ARG A 180 1.43 17.13 -4.41
CA ARG A 180 2.60 16.70 -5.19
C ARG A 180 2.33 16.87 -6.69
N ALA A 181 3.08 17.74 -7.37
CA ALA A 181 3.01 17.93 -8.82
C ALA A 181 4.42 18.02 -9.44
N VAL A 182 4.57 17.57 -10.67
CA VAL A 182 5.82 17.59 -11.43
C VAL A 182 6.13 19.03 -11.87
N GLY A 183 7.33 19.53 -11.57
CA GLY A 183 7.84 20.83 -12.05
C GLY A 183 7.62 22.05 -11.14
N VAL A 184 6.62 22.02 -10.26
CA VAL A 184 6.36 23.11 -9.29
C VAL A 184 7.56 23.34 -8.36
N TYR A 185 8.27 22.25 -8.03
CA TYR A 185 9.55 22.26 -7.33
C TYR A 185 10.59 21.45 -8.12
N GLU A 186 11.88 21.65 -7.82
CA GLU A 186 12.99 20.95 -8.47
C GLU A 186 12.95 19.43 -8.31
N ARG A 187 12.32 18.95 -7.23
CA ARG A 187 12.17 17.53 -6.89
C ARG A 187 10.75 17.28 -6.40
N VAL A 188 10.25 16.09 -6.66
CA VAL A 188 8.96 15.59 -6.20
C VAL A 188 9.12 14.15 -5.69
N GLU A 189 8.25 13.72 -4.78
CA GLU A 189 8.17 12.33 -4.35
C GLU A 189 7.30 11.56 -5.36
N VAL A 190 7.79 10.41 -5.83
CA VAL A 190 7.15 9.63 -6.90
C VAL A 190 6.63 8.31 -6.35
N ASP A 191 5.32 8.10 -6.45
CA ASP A 191 4.69 6.83 -6.13
C ASP A 191 4.91 5.87 -7.32
N THR A 192 5.72 4.83 -7.13
CA THR A 192 5.93 3.77 -8.13
C THR A 192 5.34 2.46 -7.65
N LEU A 193 4.72 1.69 -8.56
CA LEU A 193 4.10 0.38 -8.29
C LEU A 193 4.46 -0.63 -9.38
N MET A 194 4.77 -1.86 -8.99
CA MET A 194 4.91 -2.99 -9.90
C MET A 194 3.83 -4.03 -9.61
N LEU A 195 3.23 -4.61 -10.65
CA LEU A 195 2.22 -5.67 -10.55
C LEU A 195 2.44 -6.76 -11.60
N GLU A 196 2.12 -8.01 -11.26
CA GLU A 196 2.02 -9.10 -12.23
C GLU A 196 0.68 -9.01 -12.99
N LEU A 197 0.75 -9.21 -14.30
CA LEU A 197 -0.35 -9.06 -15.25
C LEU A 197 -0.93 -10.42 -15.66
N LEU A 198 -2.24 -10.44 -15.84
CA LEU A 198 -3.01 -11.59 -16.32
C LEU A 198 -3.61 -11.33 -17.71
N PRO A 199 -3.92 -12.40 -18.48
CA PRO A 199 -4.78 -12.30 -19.65
C PRO A 199 -6.09 -11.57 -19.35
N GLY A 200 -6.47 -10.61 -20.18
CA GLY A 200 -7.73 -9.89 -20.01
C GLY A 200 -7.69 -8.73 -19.01
N ASP A 201 -6.57 -8.49 -18.32
CA ASP A 201 -6.35 -7.26 -17.54
C ASP A 201 -6.61 -6.03 -18.41
N GLN A 202 -7.31 -5.03 -17.85
CA GLN A 202 -7.47 -3.74 -18.50
C GLN A 202 -7.14 -2.60 -17.55
N PHE A 203 -6.63 -1.51 -18.09
CA PHE A 203 -6.25 -0.32 -17.34
C PHE A 203 -6.87 0.94 -17.95
N LEU A 204 -7.30 1.86 -17.10
CA LEU A 204 -7.72 3.21 -17.51
C LEU A 204 -6.87 4.23 -16.76
N LEU A 205 -6.05 4.98 -17.51
CA LEU A 205 -5.39 6.20 -17.02
C LEU A 205 -6.35 7.37 -17.29
N ALA A 206 -6.60 8.24 -16.30
CA ALA A 206 -7.61 9.31 -16.39
C ALA A 206 -7.15 10.63 -15.72
N SER A 207 -7.40 11.79 -16.35
CA SER A 207 -7.24 13.13 -15.73
C SER A 207 -8.45 13.53 -14.87
N ASP A 208 -8.34 14.66 -14.14
CA ASP A 208 -9.36 15.05 -13.15
C ASP A 208 -10.73 15.32 -13.80
N GLY A 209 -10.75 15.84 -15.03
CA GLY A 209 -11.95 16.10 -15.81
C GLY A 209 -12.68 14.84 -16.29
N LEU A 210 -12.11 13.64 -16.16
CA LEU A 210 -12.84 12.38 -16.29
C LEU A 210 -13.27 11.85 -14.91
N HIS A 211 -12.33 11.61 -14.00
CA HIS A 211 -12.66 10.92 -12.75
C HIS A 211 -13.38 11.78 -11.71
N GLY A 212 -13.34 13.11 -11.84
CA GLY A 212 -14.17 14.05 -11.06
C GLY A 212 -15.67 13.95 -11.35
N TYR A 213 -16.07 13.19 -12.38
CA TYR A 213 -17.46 12.87 -12.71
C TYR A 213 -17.86 11.43 -12.34
N ILE A 214 -16.97 10.65 -11.74
CA ILE A 214 -17.18 9.25 -11.35
C ILE A 214 -17.26 9.17 -9.83
N ASN A 215 -18.44 8.86 -9.30
CA ASN A 215 -18.72 8.80 -7.86
C ASN A 215 -18.37 7.43 -7.29
N HIS A 216 -18.63 6.38 -8.07
CA HIS A 216 -18.33 4.99 -7.73
C HIS A 216 -17.58 4.31 -8.87
N VAL A 217 -16.55 3.53 -8.55
CA VAL A 217 -15.72 2.86 -9.58
C VAL A 217 -16.51 1.87 -10.43
N ALA A 218 -17.63 1.34 -9.94
CA ALA A 218 -18.56 0.51 -10.71
C ALA A 218 -19.23 1.28 -11.88
N GLU A 219 -19.30 2.62 -11.85
CA GLU A 219 -19.74 3.41 -13.02
C GLU A 219 -18.83 3.19 -14.26
N LEU A 220 -17.63 2.63 -14.09
CA LEU A 220 -16.71 2.32 -15.19
C LEU A 220 -16.93 0.94 -15.82
N GLU A 221 -17.68 0.02 -15.20
CA GLU A 221 -17.83 -1.39 -15.64
C GLU A 221 -18.25 -1.53 -17.12
N PRO A 222 -19.27 -0.82 -17.63
CA PRO A 222 -19.69 -0.94 -19.03
C PRO A 222 -18.61 -0.59 -20.06
N TYR A 223 -17.68 0.32 -19.73
CA TYR A 223 -16.62 0.76 -20.64
C TYR A 223 -15.44 -0.22 -20.67
N PHE A 224 -15.25 -1.01 -19.60
CA PHE A 224 -14.29 -2.11 -19.62
C PHE A 224 -14.87 -3.36 -20.30
N GLU A 225 -16.19 -3.60 -20.21
CA GLU A 225 -16.84 -4.76 -20.84
C GLU A 225 -17.13 -4.60 -22.35
N ASP A 226 -17.27 -3.37 -22.88
CA ASP A 226 -17.53 -3.15 -24.31
C ASP A 226 -16.38 -3.64 -25.21
N GLU A 227 -16.65 -4.51 -26.19
CA GLU A 227 -15.63 -5.05 -27.09
C GLU A 227 -14.92 -3.97 -27.94
N ASP A 228 -15.60 -2.87 -28.32
CA ASP A 228 -15.00 -1.73 -29.03
C ASP A 228 -14.37 -0.74 -28.03
N GLY A 229 -13.06 -0.90 -27.79
CA GLY A 229 -12.28 -0.01 -26.94
C GLY A 229 -12.21 1.44 -27.44
N GLU A 230 -12.41 1.72 -28.74
CA GLU A 230 -12.53 3.10 -29.21
C GLU A 230 -13.90 3.70 -28.86
N LYS A 231 -14.98 2.90 -28.94
CA LYS A 231 -16.31 3.30 -28.46
C LYS A 231 -16.27 3.57 -26.96
N ALA A 232 -15.69 2.66 -26.18
CA ALA A 232 -15.52 2.84 -24.74
C ALA A 232 -14.84 4.19 -24.40
N SER A 233 -13.69 4.50 -25.02
CA SER A 233 -13.02 5.79 -24.78
C SER A 233 -13.84 6.99 -25.26
N ARG A 234 -14.54 6.92 -26.40
CA ARG A 234 -15.48 7.97 -26.84
C ARG A 234 -16.59 8.20 -25.82
N GLU A 235 -17.20 7.14 -25.31
CA GLU A 235 -18.34 7.23 -24.39
C GLU A 235 -17.91 7.67 -22.97
N LEU A 236 -16.67 7.38 -22.54
CA LEU A 236 -16.07 7.95 -21.33
C LEU A 236 -15.92 9.48 -21.43
N ILE A 237 -15.39 9.98 -22.54
CA ILE A 237 -15.29 11.43 -22.80
C ILE A 237 -16.68 12.07 -22.90
N GLU A 238 -17.64 11.40 -23.53
CA GLU A 238 -19.03 11.87 -23.56
C GLU A 238 -19.68 11.88 -22.17
N LEU A 239 -19.41 10.91 -21.29
CA LEU A 239 -19.94 10.86 -19.92
C LEU A 239 -19.56 12.12 -19.14
N ALA A 240 -18.27 12.44 -19.12
CA ALA A 240 -17.73 13.62 -18.46
C ALA A 240 -18.26 14.93 -19.07
N ASN A 241 -18.34 15.02 -20.41
CA ASN A 241 -18.93 16.16 -21.09
C ASN A 241 -20.44 16.33 -20.81
N LYS A 242 -21.21 15.24 -20.71
CA LYS A 242 -22.65 15.24 -20.37
C LYS A 242 -22.88 15.62 -18.89
N LYS A 243 -21.98 15.20 -17.98
CA LYS A 243 -22.00 15.59 -16.56
C LYS A 243 -21.43 17.01 -16.32
N GLY A 244 -20.77 17.62 -17.30
CA GLY A 244 -20.59 19.08 -17.39
C GLY A 244 -19.32 19.60 -18.07
N GLY A 245 -18.31 18.75 -18.33
CA GLY A 245 -17.07 19.14 -19.03
C GLY A 245 -16.36 20.40 -18.49
N LYS A 246 -16.22 20.53 -17.17
CA LYS A 246 -15.63 21.71 -16.50
C LYS A 246 -14.10 21.79 -16.58
N ASP A 247 -13.47 20.68 -16.89
CA ASP A 247 -12.02 20.51 -17.02
C ASP A 247 -11.67 19.88 -18.36
N ASN A 248 -10.37 19.76 -18.63
CA ASN A 248 -9.88 18.96 -19.73
C ASN A 248 -10.03 17.47 -19.39
N ILE A 249 -10.33 16.64 -20.39
CA ILE A 249 -10.82 15.27 -20.17
C ILE A 249 -9.93 14.34 -20.98
N THR A 250 -9.08 13.55 -20.30
CA THR A 250 -8.17 12.61 -20.95
C THR A 250 -8.34 11.21 -20.39
N SER A 251 -8.36 10.26 -21.31
CA SER A 251 -8.50 8.83 -21.08
C SER A 251 -7.45 8.06 -21.88
N VAL A 252 -6.79 7.08 -21.26
CA VAL A 252 -6.03 6.07 -21.99
C VAL A 252 -6.44 4.71 -21.47
N LEU A 253 -7.40 4.10 -22.17
CA LEU A 253 -7.79 2.71 -21.97
C LEU A 253 -6.75 1.79 -22.62
N ILE A 254 -6.31 0.78 -21.89
CA ILE A 254 -5.26 -0.18 -22.27
C ILE A 254 -5.81 -1.58 -21.99
N ARG A 255 -5.73 -2.50 -22.96
CA ARG A 255 -6.19 -3.89 -22.81
C ARG A 255 -5.04 -4.86 -23.01
N VAL A 256 -4.83 -5.77 -22.06
CA VAL A 256 -3.89 -6.89 -22.16
C VAL A 256 -4.63 -8.07 -22.81
N GLY A 257 -4.21 -8.44 -24.02
CA GLY A 257 -4.87 -9.50 -24.80
C GLY A 257 -4.83 -10.87 -24.12
N HIS A 258 -5.75 -11.74 -24.52
CA HIS A 258 -5.82 -13.11 -24.02
C HIS A 258 -4.81 -14.02 -24.74
N THR A 259 -3.94 -14.71 -23.98
CA THR A 259 -2.97 -15.69 -24.51
C THR A 259 -2.99 -17.04 -23.78
N ALA A 260 -2.30 -18.00 -24.40
CA ALA A 260 -2.23 -19.45 -24.18
C ALA A 260 -2.27 -20.02 -22.74
N GLN A 261 -2.45 -21.34 -22.64
CA GLN A 261 -2.45 -22.15 -21.40
C GLN A 261 -1.40 -21.79 -20.33
N LYS A 262 -0.21 -21.30 -20.73
CA LYS A 262 0.83 -20.86 -19.77
C LYS A 262 0.39 -19.69 -18.90
N ASP A 263 -0.49 -18.84 -19.41
CA ASP A 263 -0.99 -17.68 -18.68
C ASP A 263 -2.19 -18.05 -17.78
N THR A 264 -2.88 -19.16 -18.07
CA THR A 264 -3.86 -19.78 -17.15
C THR A 264 -3.19 -20.32 -15.88
N GLU A 265 -2.03 -20.98 -16.02
CA GLU A 265 -1.21 -21.42 -14.87
C GLU A 265 -0.66 -20.23 -14.07
N ARG A 266 -0.25 -19.14 -14.74
CA ARG A 266 0.13 -17.89 -14.06
C ARG A 266 -1.03 -17.27 -13.29
N ALA A 267 -2.22 -17.18 -13.90
CA ALA A 267 -3.42 -16.69 -13.23
C ALA A 267 -3.75 -17.52 -11.98
N ARG A 268 -3.66 -18.85 -12.08
CA ARG A 268 -3.79 -19.75 -10.93
C ARG A 268 -2.76 -19.46 -9.84
N ARG A 269 -1.45 -19.41 -10.17
CA ARG A 269 -0.40 -19.14 -9.18
C ARG A 269 -0.55 -17.75 -8.54
N LEU A 270 -0.87 -16.71 -9.32
CA LEU A 270 -1.09 -15.37 -8.79
C LEU A 270 -2.29 -15.32 -7.83
N ALA A 271 -3.38 -16.01 -8.17
CA ALA A 271 -4.55 -16.15 -7.31
C ALA A 271 -4.22 -16.88 -5.99
N VAL A 272 -3.55 -18.05 -6.05
CA VAL A 272 -3.18 -18.82 -4.84
C VAL A 272 -2.18 -18.05 -3.98
N ARG A 273 -1.21 -17.34 -4.56
CA ARG A 273 -0.26 -16.48 -3.82
C ARG A 273 -0.97 -15.31 -3.13
N ARG A 274 -1.92 -14.66 -3.82
CA ARG A 274 -2.78 -13.61 -3.26
C ARG A 274 -3.67 -14.15 -2.14
N GLU A 275 -4.19 -15.36 -2.29
CA GLU A 275 -5.03 -16.04 -1.29
C GLU A 275 -4.24 -16.43 -0.04
N ALA A 276 -3.05 -17.03 -0.18
CA ALA A 276 -2.14 -17.31 0.92
C ALA A 276 -1.72 -16.03 1.69
N LEU A 277 -1.45 -14.94 0.97
CA LEU A 277 -1.20 -13.63 1.59
C LEU A 277 -2.44 -13.09 2.31
N ALA A 278 -3.62 -13.12 1.69
CA ALA A 278 -4.86 -12.62 2.29
C ALA A 278 -5.34 -13.47 3.49
N GLY A 279 -5.01 -14.76 3.53
CA GLY A 279 -5.27 -15.65 4.65
C GLY A 279 -4.42 -15.34 5.88
N MET A 280 -3.23 -14.75 5.70
CA MET A 280 -2.38 -14.36 6.83
C MET A 280 -3.06 -13.26 7.67
N PRO A 281 -3.25 -13.44 8.99
CA PRO A 281 -3.95 -12.46 9.83
C PRO A 281 -3.39 -11.03 9.74
N LEU A 282 -2.07 -10.90 9.61
CA LEU A 282 -1.35 -9.63 9.43
C LEU A 282 -1.79 -8.85 8.17
N PHE A 283 -2.12 -9.55 7.08
CA PHE A 283 -2.47 -8.95 5.77
C PHE A 283 -3.96 -9.04 5.42
N SER A 284 -4.75 -9.78 6.21
CA SER A 284 -6.19 -10.04 6.00
C SER A 284 -7.09 -8.82 5.81
N LYS A 285 -6.67 -7.63 6.27
CA LYS A 285 -7.45 -6.37 6.19
C LYS A 285 -6.85 -5.32 5.25
N LEU A 286 -5.91 -5.72 4.38
CA LEU A 286 -5.33 -4.85 3.35
C LEU A 286 -6.28 -4.67 2.16
N HIS A 287 -6.31 -3.46 1.60
CA HIS A 287 -6.97 -3.18 0.32
C HIS A 287 -6.08 -3.63 -0.85
N GLU A 288 -6.59 -3.72 -2.08
CA GLU A 288 -5.80 -4.32 -3.17
C GLU A 288 -4.49 -3.57 -3.47
N ARG A 289 -4.46 -2.23 -3.48
CA ARG A 289 -3.19 -1.48 -3.65
C ARG A 289 -2.15 -1.85 -2.60
N GLU A 290 -2.57 -2.08 -1.36
CA GLU A 290 -1.73 -2.49 -0.23
C GLU A 290 -1.28 -3.94 -0.38
N MET A 291 -2.18 -4.85 -0.79
CA MET A 291 -1.85 -6.23 -1.12
C MET A 291 -0.83 -6.30 -2.27
N LEU A 292 -1.02 -5.50 -3.33
CA LEU A 292 -0.07 -5.36 -4.44
C LEU A 292 1.30 -4.84 -3.98
N ARG A 293 1.40 -4.06 -2.88
CA ARG A 293 2.70 -3.71 -2.27
C ARG A 293 3.38 -4.91 -1.65
N ILE A 294 2.66 -5.71 -0.88
CA ILE A 294 3.21 -6.92 -0.27
C ILE A 294 3.63 -7.91 -1.36
N MET A 295 2.81 -8.09 -2.39
CA MET A 295 3.12 -8.93 -3.56
C MET A 295 4.33 -8.41 -4.36
N GLN A 296 4.53 -7.09 -4.47
CA GLN A 296 5.69 -6.48 -5.12
C GLN A 296 7.03 -6.84 -4.43
N VAL A 297 7.03 -7.21 -3.14
CA VAL A 297 8.24 -7.60 -2.38
C VAL A 297 8.27 -9.07 -1.97
N ALA A 298 7.28 -9.86 -2.39
CA ALA A 298 7.21 -11.30 -2.16
C ALA A 298 8.08 -12.03 -3.19
N GLU A 299 9.20 -12.64 -2.77
CA GLU A 299 9.95 -13.59 -3.60
C GLU A 299 9.34 -15.00 -3.38
N VAL A 300 9.23 -15.80 -4.44
CA VAL A 300 8.73 -17.18 -4.33
C VAL A 300 9.88 -18.16 -4.46
N LEU A 301 9.89 -19.14 -3.55
CA LEU A 301 10.93 -20.14 -3.38
C LEU A 301 10.29 -21.53 -3.47
N GLU A 302 10.86 -22.41 -4.29
CA GLU A 302 10.52 -23.83 -4.31
C GLU A 302 11.56 -24.62 -3.50
N PHE A 303 11.10 -25.55 -2.67
CA PHE A 303 11.94 -26.47 -1.89
C PHE A 303 11.58 -27.92 -2.22
N GLU A 304 12.58 -28.78 -2.33
CA GLU A 304 12.40 -30.23 -2.50
C GLU A 304 12.39 -30.95 -1.15
N ALA A 305 11.77 -32.14 -1.10
CA ALA A 305 11.63 -32.94 0.10
C ALA A 305 12.96 -33.14 0.86
N GLY A 306 12.94 -32.85 2.16
CA GLY A 306 14.10 -32.93 3.05
C GLY A 306 15.02 -31.70 3.05
N GLN A 307 14.76 -30.66 2.25
CA GLN A 307 15.55 -29.42 2.28
C GLN A 307 15.19 -28.52 3.48
N ASP A 308 16.21 -27.96 4.13
CA ASP A 308 16.04 -26.93 5.16
C ASP A 308 15.71 -25.59 4.50
N VAL A 309 14.60 -24.95 4.90
CA VAL A 309 14.26 -23.56 4.51
C VAL A 309 15.06 -22.57 5.36
N VAL A 310 15.18 -22.85 6.65
CA VAL A 310 16.00 -22.11 7.63
C VAL A 310 16.54 -23.09 8.68
N ARG A 311 17.71 -22.82 9.26
CA ARG A 311 18.27 -23.62 10.35
C ARG A 311 18.26 -22.89 11.68
N GLU A 312 18.16 -23.66 12.75
CA GLU A 312 18.29 -23.16 14.12
C GLU A 312 19.63 -22.42 14.30
N GLY A 313 19.58 -21.20 14.85
CA GLY A 313 20.76 -20.35 15.02
C GLY A 313 21.12 -19.45 13.83
N ASP A 314 20.58 -19.68 12.62
CA ASP A 314 20.75 -18.74 11.48
C ASP A 314 20.19 -17.36 11.84
N ARG A 315 20.74 -16.28 11.26
CA ARG A 315 20.12 -14.95 11.40
C ARG A 315 18.79 -14.91 10.63
N GLY A 316 17.70 -14.55 11.32
CA GLY A 316 16.41 -14.36 10.69
C GLY A 316 16.16 -12.90 10.26
N ASP A 317 16.00 -12.69 8.96
CA ASP A 317 15.51 -11.44 8.35
C ASP A 317 14.38 -11.64 7.32
N GLU A 318 13.89 -12.88 7.15
CA GLU A 318 12.76 -13.23 6.25
C GLU A 318 11.57 -13.85 7.01
N LEU A 319 10.35 -13.45 6.66
CA LEU A 319 9.09 -14.15 6.96
C LEU A 319 8.81 -15.14 5.83
N PHE A 320 8.33 -16.33 6.15
CA PHE A 320 7.84 -17.32 5.18
C PHE A 320 6.35 -17.61 5.36
N ILE A 321 5.65 -17.79 4.24
CA ILE A 321 4.24 -18.20 4.18
C ILE A 321 4.17 -19.38 3.20
N VAL A 322 3.50 -20.47 3.59
CA VAL A 322 3.39 -21.69 2.78
C VAL A 322 2.27 -21.52 1.75
N VAL A 323 2.56 -21.79 0.48
CA VAL A 323 1.61 -21.71 -0.65
C VAL A 323 1.14 -23.11 -1.04
N ASP A 324 2.05 -24.09 -1.04
CA ASP A 324 1.79 -25.50 -1.31
C ASP A 324 2.80 -26.39 -0.57
N GLY A 325 2.45 -27.65 -0.31
CA GLY A 325 3.25 -28.62 0.44
C GLY A 325 3.20 -28.50 1.98
N GLN A 326 3.92 -29.40 2.66
CA GLN A 326 4.06 -29.44 4.13
C GLN A 326 5.52 -29.33 4.60
N LEU A 327 5.71 -28.68 5.75
CA LEU A 327 7.01 -28.55 6.42
C LEU A 327 6.92 -28.99 7.88
N GLN A 328 8.06 -29.40 8.45
CA GLN A 328 8.21 -29.71 9.87
C GLN A 328 9.16 -28.70 10.54
N ILE A 329 8.80 -28.27 11.75
CA ILE A 329 9.64 -27.45 12.63
C ILE A 329 10.41 -28.37 13.59
N LEU A 330 11.73 -28.25 13.66
CA LEU A 330 12.59 -29.04 14.55
C LEU A 330 13.42 -28.16 15.48
N ARG A 331 13.60 -28.60 16.73
CA ARG A 331 14.65 -28.09 17.63
C ARG A 331 15.62 -29.22 17.95
N GLY A 332 16.89 -29.06 17.56
CA GLY A 332 17.80 -30.20 17.46
C GLY A 332 17.22 -31.31 16.58
N GLU A 333 17.02 -32.51 17.15
CA GLU A 333 16.40 -33.66 16.48
C GLU A 333 14.89 -33.81 16.75
N GLN A 334 14.32 -33.01 17.68
CA GLN A 334 12.90 -33.12 18.06
C GLN A 334 12.01 -32.30 17.11
N VAL A 335 11.04 -32.95 16.47
CA VAL A 335 9.94 -32.27 15.77
C VAL A 335 9.01 -31.62 16.81
N LEU A 336 8.71 -30.33 16.62
CA LEU A 336 7.85 -29.53 17.48
C LEU A 336 6.42 -29.40 16.94
N SER A 337 6.31 -29.19 15.63
CA SER A 337 5.03 -29.09 14.91
C SER A 337 5.26 -29.26 13.40
N GLU A 338 4.17 -29.42 12.65
CA GLU A 338 4.16 -29.24 11.19
C GLU A 338 3.63 -27.84 10.84
N VAL A 339 3.74 -27.46 9.56
CA VAL A 339 3.23 -26.22 8.95
C VAL A 339 2.75 -26.53 7.53
N GLY A 340 1.50 -26.17 7.21
CA GLY A 340 0.86 -26.41 5.90
C GLY A 340 0.43 -25.13 5.18
N PRO A 341 -0.25 -25.25 4.01
CA PRO A 341 -0.62 -24.11 3.17
C PRO A 341 -1.49 -23.07 3.89
N GLY A 342 -1.15 -21.78 3.72
CA GLY A 342 -1.77 -20.64 4.41
C GLY A 342 -1.16 -20.34 5.79
N GLU A 343 -0.41 -21.27 6.38
CA GLU A 343 0.34 -21.02 7.61
C GLU A 343 1.70 -20.36 7.33
N HIS A 344 2.35 -19.84 8.37
CA HIS A 344 3.51 -18.97 8.24
C HIS A 344 4.48 -19.09 9.42
N PHE A 345 5.75 -18.78 9.20
CA PHE A 345 6.80 -18.84 10.23
C PHE A 345 7.89 -17.79 10.03
N GLY A 346 8.53 -17.38 11.13
CA GLY A 346 9.58 -16.37 11.09
C GLY A 346 9.05 -14.93 11.12
N GLU A 347 7.80 -14.73 11.50
CA GLU A 347 7.16 -13.45 11.76
C GLU A 347 7.97 -12.57 12.74
N MET A 348 8.64 -13.19 13.71
CA MET A 348 9.55 -12.50 14.62
C MET A 348 10.74 -11.84 13.91
N ALA A 349 11.23 -12.38 12.78
CA ALA A 349 12.33 -11.79 12.00
C ALA A 349 11.97 -10.42 11.40
N LEU A 350 10.68 -10.18 11.10
CA LEU A 350 10.20 -8.86 10.67
C LEU A 350 10.17 -7.84 11.82
N ILE A 351 10.34 -8.26 13.08
CA ILE A 351 10.22 -7.36 14.25
C ILE A 351 11.56 -7.23 14.96
N ARG A 352 12.17 -8.35 15.37
CA ARG A 352 13.51 -8.41 15.98
C ARG A 352 14.43 -9.28 15.12
N SER A 353 15.61 -8.77 14.78
CA SER A 353 16.64 -9.50 14.00
C SER A 353 17.35 -10.57 14.86
N LEU A 354 16.58 -11.53 15.37
CA LEU A 354 17.05 -12.61 16.23
C LEU A 354 17.55 -13.82 15.41
N PRO A 355 18.34 -14.72 16.02
CA PRO A 355 18.55 -16.05 15.47
C PRO A 355 17.22 -16.82 15.33
N ARG A 356 17.13 -17.71 14.35
CA ARG A 356 16.02 -18.65 14.18
C ARG A 356 15.98 -19.60 15.39
N SER A 357 14.80 -19.74 15.99
CA SER A 357 14.56 -20.49 17.23
C SER A 357 14.33 -22.01 17.02
N ALA A 358 14.35 -22.43 15.76
CA ALA A 358 14.14 -23.80 15.27
C ALA A 358 14.66 -23.90 13.83
N THR A 359 14.91 -25.12 13.36
CA THR A 359 15.07 -25.46 11.94
C THR A 359 13.69 -25.69 11.33
N VAL A 360 13.47 -25.31 10.07
CA VAL A 360 12.25 -25.67 9.33
C VAL A 360 12.65 -26.40 8.06
N ARG A 361 12.08 -27.58 7.83
CA ARG A 361 12.44 -28.50 6.74
C ARG A 361 11.20 -28.93 5.96
N ALA A 362 11.25 -28.92 4.64
CA ALA A 362 10.19 -29.43 3.78
C ALA A 362 10.04 -30.96 3.95
N ILE A 363 8.82 -31.45 4.12
CA ILE A 363 8.49 -32.87 4.19
C ILE A 363 8.32 -33.43 2.77
N ASP A 364 7.62 -32.67 1.93
CA ASP A 364 7.39 -32.92 0.51
C ASP A 364 8.06 -31.85 -0.37
N LYS A 365 7.62 -31.67 -1.62
CA LYS A 365 8.00 -30.50 -2.42
C LYS A 365 7.02 -29.35 -2.14
N SER A 366 7.54 -28.21 -1.72
CA SER A 366 6.73 -27.08 -1.22
C SER A 366 7.01 -25.78 -1.99
N GLU A 367 5.99 -24.95 -2.26
CA GLU A 367 6.12 -23.56 -2.78
C GLU A 367 5.87 -22.60 -1.61
N LEU A 368 6.81 -21.68 -1.34
CA LEU A 368 6.75 -20.71 -0.24
C LEU A 368 6.89 -19.28 -0.77
N ILE A 369 6.18 -18.34 -0.16
CA ILE A 369 6.45 -16.91 -0.27
C ILE A 369 7.44 -16.51 0.83
N SER A 370 8.53 -15.86 0.45
CA SER A 370 9.43 -15.15 1.36
C SER A 370 9.25 -13.63 1.25
N ILE A 371 9.21 -12.95 2.40
CA ILE A 371 9.19 -11.49 2.51
C ILE A 371 10.37 -11.05 3.37
N ARG A 372 11.32 -10.32 2.76
CA ARG A 372 12.48 -9.75 3.45
C ARG A 372 12.11 -8.55 4.31
N ARG A 373 12.71 -8.50 5.51
CA ARG A 373 12.66 -7.37 6.44
C ARG A 373 13.06 -6.05 5.78
N SER A 374 14.11 -6.05 4.95
CA SER A 374 14.58 -4.86 4.23
C SER A 374 13.49 -4.21 3.40
N ASP A 375 12.77 -5.03 2.63
CA ASP A 375 11.82 -4.59 1.62
C ASP A 375 10.44 -4.33 2.25
N PHE A 376 10.05 -5.13 3.25
CA PHE A 376 8.88 -4.86 4.10
C PHE A 376 9.00 -3.50 4.82
N PHE A 377 10.11 -3.23 5.54
CA PHE A 377 10.34 -1.89 6.11
C PHE A 377 10.54 -0.80 5.04
N GLY A 378 10.98 -1.17 3.83
CA GLY A 378 11.01 -0.27 2.68
C GLY A 378 9.61 0.25 2.30
N ILE A 379 8.60 -0.62 2.33
CA ILE A 379 7.19 -0.25 2.18
C ILE A 379 6.74 0.60 3.38
N LEU A 380 6.94 0.13 4.62
CA LEU A 380 6.42 0.80 5.83
C LEU A 380 6.95 2.24 5.99
N ARG A 381 8.16 2.52 5.49
CA ARG A 381 8.78 3.86 5.51
C ARG A 381 8.18 4.84 4.49
N LYS A 382 7.55 4.34 3.42
CA LYS A 382 6.87 5.13 2.38
C LYS A 382 5.37 5.26 2.67
N GLU A 383 4.73 4.17 3.05
CA GLU A 383 3.28 4.07 3.19
C GLU A 383 2.86 3.96 4.66
N TYR A 384 2.75 5.12 5.32
CA TYR A 384 2.42 5.22 6.74
C TYR A 384 1.04 4.66 7.11
N GLU A 385 0.05 4.72 6.22
CA GLU A 385 -1.27 4.09 6.46
C GLU A 385 -1.15 2.57 6.54
N LEU A 386 -0.43 1.98 5.58
CA LEU A 386 -0.14 0.55 5.52
C LEU A 386 0.65 0.11 6.77
N ALA A 387 1.68 0.88 7.17
CA ALA A 387 2.39 0.67 8.43
C ALA A 387 1.48 0.74 9.66
N GLY A 388 0.52 1.68 9.69
CA GLY A 388 -0.47 1.79 10.76
C GLY A 388 -1.43 0.60 10.82
N LYS A 389 -1.99 0.18 9.67
CA LYS A 389 -2.86 -1.00 9.57
C LYS A 389 -2.16 -2.28 10.00
N LEU A 390 -0.91 -2.47 9.57
CA LEU A 390 -0.08 -3.63 9.91
C LEU A 390 0.31 -3.63 11.40
N LEU A 391 0.59 -2.46 11.98
CA LEU A 391 0.81 -2.32 13.43
C LEU A 391 -0.46 -2.71 14.21
N TRP A 392 -1.64 -2.28 13.77
CA TRP A 392 -2.91 -2.66 14.41
C TRP A 392 -3.26 -4.14 14.22
N GLN A 393 -2.98 -4.75 13.06
CA GLN A 393 -3.17 -6.20 12.89
C GLN A 393 -2.20 -6.99 13.76
N PHE A 394 -0.94 -6.57 13.83
CA PHE A 394 0.05 -7.22 14.68
C PHE A 394 -0.28 -7.08 16.18
N LEU A 395 -0.78 -5.93 16.62
CA LEU A 395 -1.24 -5.75 18.00
C LEU A 395 -2.47 -6.62 18.31
N GLY A 396 -3.40 -6.76 17.36
CA GLY A 396 -4.54 -7.69 17.48
C GLY A 396 -4.06 -9.13 17.64
N VAL A 397 -3.22 -9.62 16.73
CA VAL A 397 -2.64 -10.98 16.79
C VAL A 397 -1.87 -11.24 18.09
N LEU A 398 -1.18 -10.24 18.64
CA LEU A 398 -0.54 -10.37 19.96
C LEU A 398 -1.54 -10.41 21.12
N ALA A 399 -2.63 -9.62 21.06
CA ALA A 399 -3.68 -9.66 22.07
C ALA A 399 -4.42 -11.00 22.05
N ASP A 400 -4.84 -11.47 20.87
CA ASP A 400 -5.49 -12.77 20.67
C ASP A 400 -4.61 -13.93 21.21
N ARG A 401 -3.30 -13.89 20.94
CA ARG A 401 -2.33 -14.90 21.40
C ARG A 401 -2.06 -14.82 22.90
N LEU A 402 -2.09 -13.62 23.49
CA LEU A 402 -1.95 -13.42 24.95
C LEU A 402 -3.20 -13.92 25.69
N ASP A 403 -4.39 -13.58 25.20
CA ASP A 403 -5.67 -14.04 25.74
C ASP A 403 -5.76 -15.57 25.69
N GLN A 404 -5.35 -16.19 24.58
CA GLN A 404 -5.31 -17.65 24.49
C GLN A 404 -4.33 -18.25 25.49
N THR A 405 -3.08 -17.74 25.55
CA THR A 405 -2.07 -18.21 26.52
C THR A 405 -2.56 -18.05 27.98
N SER A 406 -3.33 -17.00 28.27
CA SER A 406 -3.94 -16.76 29.59
C SER A 406 -5.03 -17.78 29.92
N ARG A 407 -5.85 -18.18 28.95
CA ARG A 407 -6.85 -19.25 29.09
C ARG A 407 -6.18 -20.61 29.28
N ASP A 408 -5.21 -20.95 28.44
CA ASP A 408 -4.46 -22.22 28.51
C ASP A 408 -3.77 -22.38 29.88
N LEU A 409 -3.25 -21.28 30.44
CA LEU A 409 -2.65 -21.25 31.78
C LEU A 409 -3.69 -21.28 32.92
N SER A 410 -4.94 -20.87 32.68
CA SER A 410 -6.03 -21.04 33.65
C SER A 410 -6.48 -22.49 33.68
N SER A 411 -6.78 -23.10 32.52
CA SER A 411 -7.19 -24.50 32.45
C SER A 411 -6.13 -25.44 33.00
N ALA A 412 -4.85 -25.24 32.67
CA ALA A 412 -3.77 -26.06 33.23
C ALA A 412 -3.61 -25.90 34.76
N LYS A 413 -4.00 -24.76 35.34
CA LYS A 413 -4.04 -24.57 36.80
C LYS A 413 -5.28 -25.19 37.44
N GLU A 414 -6.42 -25.16 36.75
CA GLU A 414 -7.66 -25.78 37.19
C GLU A 414 -7.54 -27.32 37.15
N GLU A 415 -6.85 -27.87 36.14
CA GLU A 415 -6.46 -29.28 36.05
C GLU A 415 -5.49 -29.67 37.18
N LEU A 416 -4.38 -28.95 37.36
CA LEU A 416 -3.44 -29.21 38.46
C LEU A 416 -4.10 -29.09 39.85
N ALA A 417 -4.99 -28.11 40.06
CA ALA A 417 -5.73 -27.98 41.32
C ALA A 417 -6.75 -29.11 41.52
N ALA A 418 -7.30 -29.69 40.45
CA ALA A 418 -8.16 -30.87 40.53
C ALA A 418 -7.35 -32.14 40.83
N GLU A 419 -6.13 -32.26 40.29
CA GLU A 419 -5.20 -33.35 40.62
C GLU A 419 -4.75 -33.27 42.10
N ASP A 420 -4.29 -32.10 42.57
CA ASP A 420 -3.96 -31.84 43.99
C ASP A 420 -5.11 -32.22 44.94
N ILE A 421 -6.36 -31.89 44.58
CA ILE A 421 -7.56 -32.26 45.35
C ILE A 421 -7.81 -33.78 45.31
N SER A 422 -7.55 -34.45 44.18
CA SER A 422 -7.75 -35.90 44.07
C SER A 422 -6.73 -36.71 44.87
N ASP A 423 -5.46 -36.28 44.90
CA ASP A 423 -4.43 -36.91 45.74
C ASP A 423 -4.71 -36.66 47.23
N ALA A 424 -5.14 -35.45 47.61
CA ALA A 424 -5.54 -35.17 49.01
C ALA A 424 -6.74 -36.02 49.48
N ILE A 425 -7.72 -36.28 48.60
CA ILE A 425 -8.85 -37.19 48.91
C ILE A 425 -8.37 -38.65 49.02
N ALA A 426 -7.39 -39.06 48.22
CA ALA A 426 -6.80 -40.39 48.30
C ALA A 426 -6.01 -40.62 49.61
N GLU A 427 -5.36 -39.59 50.16
CA GLU A 427 -4.73 -39.67 51.50
C GLU A 427 -5.75 -39.68 52.65
N ASP A 428 -6.86 -38.92 52.56
CA ASP A 428 -7.90 -38.87 53.60
C ASP A 428 -8.75 -40.17 53.69
N GLU A 429 -8.99 -40.89 52.58
CA GLU A 429 -9.75 -42.16 52.61
C GLU A 429 -9.04 -43.29 53.39
N GLU A 430 -7.73 -43.22 53.62
CA GLU A 430 -7.00 -44.24 54.41
C GLU A 430 -7.06 -44.01 55.95
N LEU A 431 -7.66 -42.91 56.43
CA LEU A 431 -7.59 -42.46 57.84
C LEU A 431 -8.94 -42.01 58.49
N GLY A 432 -10.08 -42.66 58.21
CA GLY A 432 -11.41 -42.10 58.55
C GLY A 432 -12.51 -42.94 59.27
N LEU A 433 -12.30 -44.17 59.76
CA LEU A 433 -13.41 -45.03 60.25
C LEU A 433 -13.80 -44.91 61.75
N ALA A 434 -14.66 -43.93 62.12
CA ALA A 434 -15.57 -43.95 63.30
C ALA A 434 -16.56 -42.75 63.25
N ASP A 435 -17.89 -42.93 63.12
CA ASP A 435 -18.86 -43.10 64.23
C ASP A 435 -18.89 -41.94 65.25
N THR A 436 -19.57 -40.80 64.99
CA THR A 436 -20.89 -40.39 65.55
C THR A 436 -21.13 -38.88 65.28
N GLY A 437 -22.32 -38.26 65.42
CA GLY A 437 -23.68 -38.75 65.68
C GLY A 437 -24.66 -37.68 66.21
N ALA A 438 -25.91 -37.66 65.70
CA ALA A 438 -27.08 -36.86 66.14
C ALA A 438 -27.14 -35.31 65.97
N VAL A 439 -28.33 -34.84 65.57
CA VAL A 439 -28.87 -33.44 65.57
C VAL A 439 -29.42 -33.08 66.99
N PRO A 440 -29.90 -31.85 67.37
CA PRO A 440 -30.49 -30.76 66.55
C PRO A 440 -30.29 -29.26 66.97
N ASN A 441 -30.88 -28.35 66.15
CA ASN A 441 -31.50 -27.03 66.46
C ASN A 441 -30.68 -25.82 66.97
N GLY A 442 -30.86 -24.66 66.30
CA GLY A 442 -30.60 -23.31 66.82
C GLY A 442 -30.61 -22.20 65.76
N ALA A 443 -31.36 -21.11 65.96
CA ALA A 443 -31.45 -19.88 65.14
C ALA A 443 -31.57 -18.65 66.09
N PRO A 444 -31.63 -17.36 65.67
CA PRO A 444 -31.50 -16.72 64.33
C PRO A 444 -30.16 -15.92 64.22
N SER A 445 -29.91 -14.83 63.46
CA SER A 445 -30.64 -13.88 62.54
C SER A 445 -29.58 -13.20 61.59
N ASP A 446 -29.81 -12.23 60.68
CA ASP A 446 -30.98 -11.46 60.17
C ASP A 446 -31.18 -11.73 58.64
N GLY A 447 -31.29 -10.85 57.61
CA GLY A 447 -31.26 -9.38 57.36
C GLY A 447 -30.45 -9.10 56.06
N GLN A 448 -30.90 -8.52 54.92
CA GLN A 448 -31.69 -7.31 54.53
C GLN A 448 -30.91 -5.98 54.64
N ALA A 449 -30.91 -5.04 53.68
CA ALA A 449 -31.55 -4.85 52.35
C ALA A 449 -30.71 -3.78 51.56
N ASP A 450 -30.51 -3.73 50.23
CA ASP A 450 -31.37 -3.60 49.02
C ASP A 450 -31.25 -2.17 48.38
N ASP A 451 -31.69 -1.98 47.13
CA ASP A 451 -31.73 -0.73 46.31
C ASP A 451 -30.37 -0.03 45.93
N GLY A 452 -30.23 0.72 44.82
CA GLY A 452 -31.13 1.01 43.68
C GLY A 452 -30.56 2.12 42.74
N GLU A 453 -31.28 2.42 41.62
CA GLU A 453 -31.12 3.60 40.70
C GLU A 453 -29.82 3.71 39.82
N ALA A 454 -29.78 4.36 38.63
CA ALA A 454 -30.76 4.75 37.59
C ALA A 454 -30.04 5.15 36.25
N GLU A 455 -30.78 5.31 35.13
CA GLU A 455 -30.26 5.76 33.80
C GLU A 455 -30.58 7.24 33.47
N GLU A 456 -29.81 7.88 32.56
CA GLU A 456 -30.15 9.17 31.91
C GLU A 456 -29.88 9.19 30.38
N PRO A 457 -30.57 10.05 29.58
CA PRO A 457 -30.65 9.94 28.10
C PRO A 457 -29.86 11.00 27.28
N PRO A 458 -29.71 10.83 25.94
CA PRO A 458 -28.96 11.73 25.06
C PRO A 458 -29.80 12.84 24.36
N PRO A 459 -29.19 13.97 23.95
CA PRO A 459 -29.86 15.07 23.23
C PRO A 459 -29.78 14.97 21.68
N GLN A 460 -30.65 15.72 20.98
CA GLN A 460 -30.76 15.71 19.51
C GLN A 460 -30.52 17.09 18.85
N SER A 461 -30.00 17.04 17.61
CA SER A 461 -30.17 17.94 16.44
C SER A 461 -30.50 19.44 16.59
N LEU A 462 -29.82 20.26 15.79
CA LEU A 462 -30.40 21.46 15.17
C LEU A 462 -29.88 21.64 13.72
N ARG A 463 -30.57 22.48 12.93
CA ARG A 463 -30.28 22.73 11.51
C ARG A 463 -29.59 24.08 11.30
N ASP A 464 -28.72 24.16 10.29
CA ASP A 464 -28.91 24.99 9.08
C ASP A 464 -27.62 25.01 8.25
N GLY A 465 -27.73 25.25 6.94
CA GLY A 465 -26.61 25.15 6.00
C GLY A 465 -26.58 26.27 4.97
N PRO A 466 -25.43 26.95 4.76
CA PRO A 466 -25.28 27.91 3.67
C PRO A 466 -24.93 27.21 2.35
N THR A 467 -25.60 27.70 1.31
CA THR A 467 -25.33 27.52 -0.14
C THR A 467 -23.88 27.23 -0.54
N SER A 468 -23.71 26.32 -1.49
CA SER A 468 -22.44 26.00 -2.16
C SER A 468 -21.87 27.20 -2.93
N VAL A 469 -20.66 27.61 -2.56
CA VAL A 469 -19.90 28.68 -3.23
C VAL A 469 -19.19 28.13 -4.48
N GLN A 470 -19.00 28.99 -5.47
CA GLN A 470 -18.46 28.66 -6.79
C GLN A 470 -17.02 28.11 -6.74
N LEU A 471 -16.80 26.95 -7.36
CA LEU A 471 -15.47 26.38 -7.60
C LEU A 471 -14.86 26.96 -8.89
N ASN A 472 -14.13 28.06 -8.78
CA ASN A 472 -13.17 28.49 -9.81
C ASN A 472 -11.81 27.79 -9.56
N LYS A 473 -11.07 27.40 -10.61
CA LYS A 473 -9.64 27.05 -10.50
C LYS A 473 -8.83 28.32 -10.19
N THR A 474 -8.83 28.77 -8.93
CA THR A 474 -7.83 29.73 -8.41
C THR A 474 -6.52 29.00 -8.16
N MET A 475 -5.39 29.59 -8.60
CA MET A 475 -4.09 28.93 -8.54
C MET A 475 -3.74 28.43 -7.13
N PRO A 476 -3.31 27.16 -6.98
CA PRO A 476 -2.36 26.82 -5.94
C PRO A 476 -1.00 27.41 -6.34
N SER A 477 -0.80 28.72 -6.12
CA SER A 477 0.53 29.33 -6.23
C SER A 477 1.52 28.61 -5.30
N ALA A 478 2.83 28.88 -5.43
CA ALA A 478 3.81 28.36 -4.45
C ALA A 478 3.44 28.72 -3.00
N ALA A 479 2.75 29.86 -2.79
CA ALA A 479 2.22 30.27 -1.49
C ALA A 479 0.94 29.50 -1.06
N ALA A 480 0.21 28.87 -1.98
CA ALA A 480 -0.98 28.06 -1.69
C ALA A 480 -0.70 26.55 -1.64
N VAL A 481 0.33 26.02 -2.32
CA VAL A 481 0.92 24.73 -1.94
C VAL A 481 1.59 24.85 -0.56
N ALA A 482 2.22 25.99 -0.27
CA ALA A 482 2.65 26.33 1.09
C ALA A 482 1.47 26.55 2.05
N ALA A 483 0.34 27.13 1.62
CA ALA A 483 -0.84 27.32 2.47
C ALA A 483 -1.55 26.00 2.77
N ALA A 484 -1.63 25.05 1.83
CA ALA A 484 -2.06 23.68 2.08
C ALA A 484 -1.15 23.02 3.14
N ARG A 485 0.17 23.09 2.94
CA ARG A 485 1.16 22.63 3.94
C ARG A 485 1.07 23.39 5.27
N ALA A 486 0.63 24.65 5.29
CA ALA A 486 0.49 25.48 6.49
C ALA A 486 -0.89 25.37 7.16
N GLN A 487 -1.95 24.99 6.45
CA GLN A 487 -3.24 24.57 6.99
C GLN A 487 -3.09 23.21 7.66
N VAL A 488 -2.39 22.27 7.01
CA VAL A 488 -1.89 21.06 7.66
C VAL A 488 -1.09 21.46 8.91
N ARG A 489 -0.06 22.32 8.80
CA ARG A 489 0.76 22.74 9.96
C ARG A 489 -0.02 23.48 11.06
N GLY A 490 -1.07 24.21 10.71
CA GLY A 490 -1.95 24.93 11.65
C GLY A 490 -2.91 24.01 12.39
N ALA A 491 -3.53 23.06 11.67
CA ALA A 491 -4.36 22.01 12.25
C ALA A 491 -3.55 21.00 13.11
N LEU A 492 -2.22 20.93 12.94
CA LEU A 492 -1.35 20.08 13.76
C LEU A 492 -1.12 20.61 15.18
N GLY A 493 -1.22 21.93 15.40
CA GLY A 493 -0.74 22.59 16.62
C GLY A 493 0.80 22.58 16.75
N THR A 494 1.36 23.53 17.50
CA THR A 494 2.80 23.57 17.79
C THR A 494 3.17 22.63 18.93
N ILE A 495 3.57 21.41 18.59
CA ILE A 495 4.34 20.56 19.51
C ILE A 495 5.74 21.20 19.68
N PRO A 496 6.20 21.47 20.91
CA PRO A 496 7.56 21.96 21.12
C PRO A 496 8.58 20.88 20.75
N LEU A 497 9.68 21.27 20.11
CA LEU A 497 10.83 20.39 19.95
C LEU A 497 11.45 20.14 21.33
N VAL A 498 11.50 18.88 21.75
CA VAL A 498 12.35 18.47 22.86
C VAL A 498 13.78 18.43 22.33
N GLU A 499 14.60 19.38 22.77
CA GLU A 499 16.03 19.36 22.49
C GLU A 499 16.67 18.19 23.25
N VAL A 500 17.30 17.27 22.50
CA VAL A 500 18.10 16.19 23.09
C VAL A 500 19.51 16.74 23.28
N GLU A 501 19.85 17.13 24.51
CA GLU A 501 21.20 17.58 24.84
C GLU A 501 22.21 16.47 24.56
N GLY A 502 23.10 16.71 23.59
CA GLY A 502 24.19 15.79 23.27
C GLY A 502 25.31 15.94 24.29
N SER A 503 25.57 14.89 25.09
CA SER A 503 26.58 14.88 26.14
C SER A 503 28.01 14.99 25.59
N THR A 504 28.57 16.20 25.58
CA THR A 504 29.96 16.47 25.16
C THR A 504 30.93 16.33 26.34
N GLU A 505 31.37 15.11 26.63
CA GLU A 505 32.53 14.87 27.50
C GLU A 505 33.52 13.87 26.86
N GLY A 506 34.82 14.10 27.08
CA GLY A 506 35.86 13.09 26.89
C GLY A 506 36.44 12.94 25.47
N GLN A 507 37.36 13.83 25.07
CA GLN A 507 38.81 13.52 25.01
C GLN A 507 39.60 14.60 24.24
N ALA A 508 40.50 15.29 24.94
CA ALA A 508 41.39 16.30 24.36
C ALA A 508 42.77 16.31 25.03
N ALA A 509 43.54 15.23 24.88
CA ALA A 509 44.98 15.20 25.15
C ALA A 509 45.64 13.96 24.53
N GLU A 510 46.49 14.14 23.51
CA GLU A 510 47.94 13.89 23.67
C GLU A 510 48.80 14.32 22.46
N GLN A 511 50.08 14.55 22.75
CA GLN A 511 51.25 14.50 21.85
C GLN A 511 51.23 15.33 20.55
N ALA A 512 51.57 16.61 20.70
CA ALA A 512 52.36 17.30 19.69
C ALA A 512 53.77 16.68 19.60
N GLY A 513 54.29 16.42 18.39
CA GLY A 513 55.68 15.95 18.28
C GLY A 513 56.16 15.39 16.94
N ARG A 514 56.40 16.26 15.94
CA ARG A 514 57.68 16.35 15.18
C ARG A 514 57.60 17.27 13.97
N THR A 515 58.45 18.30 13.98
CA THR A 515 58.86 19.08 12.80
C THR A 515 60.09 18.44 12.16
N SER A 516 60.11 18.29 10.83
CA SER A 516 61.29 18.36 9.93
C SER A 516 60.97 17.73 8.56
N GLY A 517 61.59 18.26 7.51
CA GLY A 517 61.33 17.89 6.11
C GLY A 517 61.33 19.14 5.23
N SER A 518 62.48 19.43 4.63
CA SER A 518 62.75 20.62 3.80
C SER A 518 62.24 20.49 2.37
#